data_AF-A0A3S1N236-F1
#
_entry.id   AF-A0A3S1N236-F1
#
_cell.length_a   1.000
_cell.length_b   1.000
_cell.length_c   1.000
_cell.angle_alpha   90.00
_cell.angle_beta   90.00
_cell.angle_gamma   90.00
#
_symmetry.space_group_name_H-M   'P 1'
#
loop_
_entity.id
_entity.type
_entity.pdbx_description
1 polymer ?
#
loop_
_entity_poly.entity_id
_entity_poly.type
_entity_poly.pdbx_seq_one_letter_code
_entity_poly.pdbx_strand_id
1 'polypeptide(L)'
;MQVSYAIVWLEFRAAKIFLFDGTVIEDTWVEIPLTENRDCDHGGADGADDFFGEVARCLDVAREWIILGTRSGCFGLLAYICRHKLDGRVAGAEVT
;
A
#
# COMPACT_ATOMS: atom_id res chain seq x y z
N MET A 1 16.64 -14.14 -4.46
CA MET A 1 16.50 -12.74 -4.88
C MET A 1 15.86 -11.99 -3.74
N GLN A 2 16.41 -10.85 -3.33
CA GLN A 2 15.95 -10.14 -2.14
C GLN A 2 15.31 -8.85 -2.64
N VAL A 3 13.97 -8.79 -2.61
CA VAL A 3 13.23 -7.62 -3.09
C VAL A 3 13.71 -6.39 -2.32
N SER A 4 14.33 -5.47 -3.05
CA SER A 4 14.93 -4.28 -2.45
C SER A 4 13.87 -3.20 -2.26
N TYR A 5 12.98 -3.05 -3.24
CA TYR A 5 12.02 -1.96 -3.29
C TYR A 5 10.61 -2.45 -3.66
N ALA A 6 9.62 -1.76 -3.13
CA ALA A 6 8.24 -1.87 -3.54
C ALA A 6 7.66 -0.49 -3.88
N ILE A 7 6.94 -0.40 -5.00
CA ILE A 7 6.11 0.76 -5.32
C ILE A 7 4.66 0.36 -5.12
N VAL A 8 3.92 1.11 -4.31
CA VAL A 8 2.46 1.01 -4.24
C VAL A 8 1.86 2.19 -4.98
N TRP A 9 0.93 1.90 -5.90
CA TRP A 9 0.11 2.88 -6.58
C TRP A 9 -1.34 2.77 -6.11
N LEU A 10 -1.76 3.77 -5.34
CA LEU A 10 -3.09 3.89 -4.77
C LEU A 10 -4.02 4.62 -5.75
N GLU A 11 -4.84 3.83 -6.43
CA GLU A 11 -5.95 4.29 -7.27
C GLU A 11 -7.21 4.51 -6.42
N PHE A 12 -8.30 4.99 -7.04
CA PHE A 12 -9.54 5.33 -6.33
C PHE A 12 -10.19 4.14 -5.60
N ARG A 13 -9.98 2.91 -6.10
CA ARG A 13 -10.60 1.67 -5.59
C ARG A 13 -9.65 0.48 -5.54
N ALA A 14 -8.35 0.70 -5.69
CA ALA A 14 -7.38 -0.39 -5.70
C ALA A 14 -5.99 0.11 -5.33
N ALA A 15 -5.16 -0.79 -4.85
CA ALA A 15 -3.73 -0.59 -4.72
C ALA A 15 -3.00 -1.56 -5.65
N LYS A 16 -2.14 -1.04 -6.52
CA LYS A 16 -1.24 -1.85 -7.36
C LYS A 16 0.14 -1.84 -6.76
N ILE A 17 0.71 -3.00 -6.49
CA ILE A 17 2.02 -3.15 -5.87
C ILE A 17 2.99 -3.75 -6.87
N PHE A 18 4.08 -3.05 -7.12
CA PHE A 18 5.18 -3.45 -7.98
C PHE A 18 6.39 -3.75 -7.12
N LEU A 19 7.01 -4.92 -7.30
CA LEU A 19 8.19 -5.35 -6.56
C LEU A 19 9.40 -5.36 -7.49
N PHE A 20 10.55 -4.87 -7.02
CA PHE A 20 11.78 -4.90 -7.80
C PHE A 20 13.05 -5.07 -6.95
N ASP A 21 14.00 -5.81 -7.48
CA ASP A 21 15.30 -6.13 -6.86
C ASP A 21 16.38 -5.06 -7.17
N GLY A 22 16.08 -4.10 -8.06
CA GLY A 22 16.97 -2.99 -8.44
C GLY A 22 17.62 -3.14 -9.82
N THR A 23 17.40 -4.27 -10.49
CA THR A 23 17.94 -4.55 -11.85
C THR A 23 16.84 -4.64 -12.91
N VAL A 24 15.67 -5.14 -12.55
CA VAL A 24 14.51 -5.28 -13.44
C VAL A 24 13.25 -5.02 -12.61
N ILE A 25 12.32 -4.24 -13.16
CA ILE A 25 10.94 -4.25 -12.67
C ILE A 25 10.34 -5.54 -13.20
N GLU A 26 10.12 -6.52 -12.34
CA GLU A 26 9.34 -7.68 -12.75
C GLU A 26 7.94 -7.17 -13.10
N ASP A 27 7.42 -7.55 -14.28
CA ASP A 27 6.05 -7.19 -14.71
C ASP A 27 4.95 -7.80 -13.81
N THR A 28 5.37 -8.47 -12.74
CA THR A 28 4.53 -9.04 -11.71
C THR A 28 4.08 -7.94 -10.76
N TRP A 29 2.84 -7.48 -10.94
CA TRP A 29 2.15 -6.62 -9.99
C TRP A 29 1.03 -7.37 -9.27
N VAL A 30 0.77 -6.95 -8.03
CA VAL A 30 -0.37 -7.44 -7.23
C VAL A 30 -1.38 -6.30 -7.12
N GLU A 31 -2.62 -6.54 -7.50
CA GLU A 31 -3.72 -5.60 -7.27
C GLU A 31 -4.56 -6.05 -6.08
N ILE A 32 -4.68 -5.14 -5.12
CA ILE A 32 -5.54 -5.29 -3.96
C ILE A 32 -6.75 -4.39 -4.21
N PRO A 33 -7.94 -4.94 -4.47
CA PRO A 33 -9.14 -4.14 -4.61
C PRO A 33 -9.56 -3.60 -3.24
N LEU A 34 -10.00 -2.34 -3.21
CA LEU A 34 -10.75 -1.82 -2.08
C LEU A 34 -12.14 -2.46 -2.14
N THR A 35 -12.32 -3.57 -1.44
CA THR A 35 -13.63 -4.20 -1.29
C THR A 35 -14.56 -3.21 -0.58
N GLU A 36 -15.52 -2.65 -1.33
CA GLU A 36 -16.69 -2.03 -0.72
C GLU A 36 -17.40 -3.15 0.04
N ASN A 37 -17.11 -3.29 1.33
CA ASN A 37 -17.81 -4.24 2.17
C ASN A 37 -19.30 -3.82 2.16
N ARG A 38 -20.07 -4.51 1.32
CA ARG A 38 -21.51 -4.66 1.41
C ARG A 38 -21.78 -5.32 2.75
N ASP A 39 -21.96 -4.50 3.78
CA ASP A 39 -23.08 -4.59 4.69
C ASP A 39 -22.92 -3.47 5.72
N CYS A 40 -23.86 -2.54 5.67
CA CYS A 40 -23.98 -1.43 6.59
C CYS A 40 -24.42 -1.95 7.96
N ASP A 41 -23.55 -2.62 8.70
CA ASP A 41 -23.75 -2.84 10.13
C ASP A 41 -22.38 -3.01 10.79
N HIS A 42 -21.99 -2.01 11.58
CA HIS A 42 -20.75 -1.88 12.38
C HIS A 42 -19.47 -1.39 11.66
N GLY A 43 -19.16 -0.11 11.86
CA GLY A 43 -17.77 0.36 12.00
C GLY A 43 -17.07 0.79 10.71
N GLY A 44 -17.37 1.99 10.20
CA GLY A 44 -16.72 2.59 9.03
C GLY A 44 -15.21 2.90 9.14
N ALA A 45 -14.50 2.29 10.10
CA ALA A 45 -13.05 2.34 10.24
C ALA A 45 -12.38 0.99 9.93
N ASP A 46 -13.07 -0.14 10.12
CA ASP A 46 -12.48 -1.48 10.00
C ASP A 46 -12.06 -1.79 8.56
N GLY A 47 -12.94 -1.54 7.58
CA GLY A 47 -12.66 -1.85 6.17
C GLY A 47 -11.52 -1.03 5.54
N ALA A 48 -11.22 0.17 6.06
CA ALA A 48 -10.08 0.96 5.61
C ALA A 48 -8.77 0.46 6.26
N ASP A 49 -8.81 0.11 7.54
CA ASP A 49 -7.67 -0.47 8.26
C ASP A 49 -7.32 -1.86 7.68
N ASP A 50 -8.32 -2.67 7.30
CA ASP A 50 -8.14 -3.95 6.61
C ASP A 50 -7.47 -3.78 5.24
N PHE A 51 -7.95 -2.83 4.42
CA PHE A 51 -7.35 -2.57 3.10
C PHE A 51 -5.90 -2.10 3.21
N PHE A 52 -5.62 -1.09 4.05
CA PHE A 52 -4.26 -0.60 4.23
C PHE A 52 -3.36 -1.63 4.93
N GLY A 53 -3.93 -2.47 5.78
CA GLY A 53 -3.25 -3.60 6.39
C GLY A 53 -2.83 -4.66 5.38
N GLU A 54 -3.70 -5.01 4.44
CA GLU A 54 -3.37 -5.94 3.36
C GLU A 54 -2.28 -5.37 2.44
N VAL A 55 -2.40 -4.08 2.08
CA VAL A 55 -1.37 -3.36 1.33
C VAL A 55 -0.02 -3.39 2.05
N ALA A 56 0.02 -3.02 3.33
CA ALA A 56 1.24 -3.03 4.13
C ALA A 56 1.84 -4.44 4.25
N ARG A 57 1.00 -5.48 4.36
CA ARG A 57 1.46 -6.88 4.41
C ARG A 57 2.13 -7.31 3.11
N CYS A 58 1.59 -6.89 1.96
CA CYS A 58 2.21 -7.15 0.66
C CYS A 58 3.52 -6.37 0.47
N LEU A 59 3.64 -5.19 1.08
CA LEU A 59 4.87 -4.38 1.05
C LEU A 59 5.97 -4.94 1.97
N ASP A 60 5.64 -5.69 3.02
CA ASP A 60 6.60 -6.18 4.03
C ASP A 60 7.75 -7.02 3.45
N VAL A 61 7.57 -7.61 2.26
CA VAL A 61 8.62 -8.36 1.56
C VAL A 61 9.76 -7.47 1.06
N ALA A 62 9.53 -6.16 0.90
CA ALA A 62 10.51 -5.18 0.45
C ALA A 62 11.11 -4.39 1.62
N ARG A 63 12.37 -3.96 1.44
CA ARG A 63 13.08 -3.11 2.42
C ARG A 63 12.62 -1.66 2.37
N GLU A 64 12.40 -1.14 1.17
CA GLU A 64 12.05 0.25 0.93
C GLU A 64 10.75 0.37 0.12
N TRP A 65 9.90 1.31 0.51
CA TRP A 65 8.56 1.51 -0.05
C TRP A 65 8.42 2.91 -0.64
N ILE A 66 7.87 2.98 -1.85
CA ILE A 66 7.50 4.23 -2.52
C ILE A 66 5.99 4.23 -2.67
N ILE A 67 5.34 5.28 -2.17
CA ILE A 67 3.88 5.41 -2.16
C ILE A 67 3.46 6.43 -3.20
N LEU A 68 2.68 6.01 -4.19
CA LEU A 68 2.14 6.86 -5.25
C LEU A 68 0.62 6.85 -5.18
N GLY A 69 -0.04 7.96 -5.49
CA GLY A 69 -1.49 7.96 -5.71
C GLY A 69 -2.20 9.23 -5.25
N THR A 70 -3.52 9.13 -5.08
CA THR A 70 -4.33 10.27 -4.67
C THR A 70 -3.98 10.75 -3.27
N ARG A 71 -4.21 12.04 -2.98
CA ARG A 71 -4.00 12.60 -1.63
C ARG A 71 -4.67 11.76 -0.55
N SER A 72 -5.94 11.39 -0.71
CA SER A 72 -6.66 10.57 0.26
C SER A 72 -6.02 9.19 0.46
N GLY A 73 -5.60 8.53 -0.62
CA GLY A 73 -4.95 7.23 -0.56
C GLY A 73 -3.61 7.30 0.17
N CYS A 74 -2.72 8.20 -0.25
CA CYS A 74 -1.40 8.37 0.37
C CYS A 74 -1.51 8.71 1.85
N PHE A 75 -2.38 9.66 2.22
CA PHE A 75 -2.58 10.02 3.63
C PHE A 75 -3.18 8.86 4.44
N GLY A 76 -4.11 8.09 3.89
CA GLY A 76 -4.68 6.93 4.55
C GLY A 76 -3.64 5.84 4.84
N LEU A 77 -2.86 5.45 3.83
CA LEU A 77 -1.81 4.46 3.99
C LEU A 77 -0.70 4.95 4.92
N LEU A 78 -0.27 6.21 4.80
CA LEU A 78 0.74 6.78 5.71
C LEU A 78 0.24 6.84 7.16
N ALA A 79 -1.02 7.17 7.38
CA ALA A 79 -1.61 7.15 8.73
C ALA A 79 -1.56 5.74 9.33
N TYR A 80 -1.90 4.71 8.54
CA TYR A 80 -1.76 3.31 8.95
C TYR A 80 -0.30 2.95 9.26
N ILE A 81 0.63 3.25 8.35
CA ILE A 81 2.07 2.98 8.53
C ILE A 81 2.61 3.62 9.82
N CYS A 82 2.29 4.90 10.07
CA CYS A 82 2.71 5.61 11.27
C CYS A 82 2.10 5.02 12.54
N ARG A 83 0.81 4.64 12.51
CA ARG A 83 0.13 3.99 13.64
C ARG A 83 0.78 2.67 14.02
N HIS A 84 1.29 1.93 13.03
CA HIS A 84 1.93 0.63 13.19
C HIS A 84 3.47 0.69 13.26
N LYS A 85 4.08 1.89 13.28
CA LYS A 85 5.55 2.10 13.37
C LYS A 85 6.34 1.42 12.24
N LEU A 86 5.79 1.47 11.03
CA LEU A 86 6.40 0.91 9.82
C LEU A 86 7.12 1.97 8.97
N ASP A 87 7.17 3.22 9.45
CA ASP A 87 7.64 4.41 8.72
C ASP A 87 9.11 4.33 8.29
N GLY A 88 9.95 3.57 9.00
CA GLY A 88 11.36 3.39 8.66
C GLY A 88 11.63 2.70 7.32
N ARG A 89 10.60 2.17 6.66
CA ARG A 89 10.70 1.58 5.31
C ARG A 89 10.21 2.52 4.21
N VAL A 90 9.58 3.64 4.54
CA VAL A 90 9.05 4.57 3.54
C VAL A 90 10.20 5.41 2.98
N ALA A 91 10.57 5.14 1.74
CA ALA A 91 11.59 5.89 1.00
C ALA A 91 11.03 7.19 0.39
N GLY A 92 9.73 7.22 0.08
CA GLY A 92 9.07 8.42 -0.45
C GLY A 92 7.56 8.27 -0.65
N ALA A 93 6.88 9.41 -0.76
CA ALA A 93 5.48 9.48 -1.13
C ALA A 93 5.26 10.62 -2.14
N GLU A 94 4.57 10.32 -3.24
CA GLU A 94 4.24 11.28 -4.29
C GLU A 94 2.72 11.27 -4.55
N VAL A 95 2.14 12.48 -4.56
CA VAL A 95 0.71 12.67 -4.79
C VAL A 95 0.48 13.00 -6.26
N THR A 96 -0.38 12.22 -6.91
CA THR A 96 -0.78 12.38 -8.32
C THR A 96 -2.19 12.96 -8.45
#